data_AF-A0AAW5VGC1-F1
#
_entry.id   AF-A0AAW5VGC1-F1
#
_cell.length_a   1.000
_cell.length_b   1.000
_cell.length_c   1.000
_cell.angle_alpha   90.00
_cell.angle_beta   90.00
_cell.angle_gamma   90.00
#
_symmetry.space_group_name_H-M   'P 1'
#
loop_
_entity.id
_entity.type
_entity.pdbx_description
1 polymer ?
#
loop_
_entity_poly.entity_id
_entity_poly.type
_entity_poly.pdbx_seq_one_letter_code
_entity_poly.pdbx_strand_id
1 'polypeptide(L)'
;MKENMRSIFIIVFVSIAVSITALIFVTLQLRRASESLAEATISRYESYLLADEMRQSSDDLTRLARTYVISGGDPKWEKQYFEILDIRNGVLPRPVHYENIYWDFVAAGDLNPRPKDKAIALLDLMKEKGFSQLELKKLDEAKEISDALVKTETIAMNMVKGLYVDSEGKFTIKKTPDFEEARRLMHNDEYHINKAKIMKPVSEFF
;
A
#
# COMPACT_ATOMS: atom_id res chain seq x y z
N MET A 1 -25.26 70.44 -20.34
CA MET A 1 -23.87 69.91 -20.39
C MET A 1 -23.40 69.34 -19.03
N LYS A 2 -23.56 70.05 -17.89
CA LYS A 2 -23.17 69.54 -16.55
C LYS A 2 -23.92 68.29 -16.08
N GLU A 3 -25.21 68.13 -16.37
CA GLU A 3 -26.00 66.96 -15.96
C GLU A 3 -25.57 65.67 -16.68
N ASN A 4 -25.36 65.73 -18.00
CA ASN A 4 -24.86 64.57 -18.78
C ASN A 4 -23.49 64.09 -18.27
N MET A 5 -22.63 65.01 -17.86
CA MET A 5 -21.30 64.67 -17.31
C MET A 5 -21.41 63.90 -15.99
N ARG A 6 -22.33 64.29 -15.09
CA ARG A 6 -22.57 63.55 -13.83
C ARG A 6 -23.08 62.14 -14.08
N SER A 7 -24.03 61.98 -15.01
CA SER A 7 -24.57 60.66 -15.36
C SER A 7 -23.51 59.73 -15.95
N ILE A 8 -22.63 60.25 -16.81
CA ILE A 8 -21.50 59.48 -17.37
C ILE A 8 -20.54 59.03 -16.27
N PHE A 9 -20.18 59.92 -15.33
CA PHE A 9 -19.32 59.56 -14.19
C PHE A 9 -19.93 58.48 -13.31
N ILE A 10 -21.23 58.54 -13.04
CA ILE A 10 -21.94 57.51 -12.26
C ILE A 10 -21.92 56.17 -12.99
N ILE A 11 -22.20 56.15 -14.30
CA ILE A 11 -22.18 54.92 -15.12
C ILE A 11 -20.80 54.28 -15.10
N VAL A 12 -19.73 55.06 -15.31
CA VAL A 12 -18.35 54.58 -15.29
C VAL A 12 -17.99 54.04 -13.90
N PHE A 13 -18.37 54.75 -12.84
CA PHE A 13 -18.10 54.30 -11.47
C PHE A 13 -18.80 52.98 -11.15
N VAL A 14 -20.08 52.86 -11.52
CA VAL A 14 -20.84 51.61 -11.35
C VAL A 14 -20.25 50.49 -12.19
N SER A 15 -19.84 50.75 -13.45
CA SER A 15 -19.22 49.71 -14.28
C SER A 15 -17.91 49.21 -13.68
N ILE A 16 -17.06 50.12 -13.15
CA ILE A 16 -15.82 49.75 -12.47
C ILE A 16 -16.13 48.94 -11.21
N ALA A 17 -17.10 49.35 -10.40
CA ALA A 17 -17.49 48.63 -9.19
C ALA A 17 -17.98 47.20 -9.53
N VAL A 18 -18.82 47.04 -10.55
CA VAL A 18 -19.28 45.72 -11.03
C VAL A 18 -18.12 44.88 -11.54
N SER A 19 -17.19 45.45 -12.33
CA SER A 19 -16.01 44.73 -12.79
C SER A 19 -15.11 44.28 -11.63
N ILE A 20 -14.91 45.11 -10.60
CA ILE A 20 -14.15 44.75 -9.40
C ILE A 20 -14.85 43.62 -8.64
N THR A 21 -16.17 43.72 -8.43
CA THR A 21 -16.93 42.65 -7.76
C THR A 21 -16.88 41.34 -8.54
N ALA A 22 -16.99 41.38 -9.87
CA ALA A 22 -16.86 40.21 -10.72
C ALA A 22 -15.45 39.60 -10.65
N LEU A 23 -14.39 40.42 -10.65
CA LEU A 23 -13.01 39.96 -10.50
C LEU A 23 -12.78 39.30 -9.14
N ILE A 24 -13.30 39.88 -8.05
CA ILE A 24 -13.23 39.29 -6.72
C ILE A 24 -13.95 37.94 -6.71
N PHE A 25 -15.16 37.88 -7.26
CA PHE A 25 -15.94 36.63 -7.33
C PHE A 25 -15.19 35.54 -8.11
N VAL A 26 -14.66 35.85 -9.29
CA VAL A 26 -13.86 34.90 -10.10
C VAL A 26 -12.62 34.45 -9.35
N THR A 27 -11.92 35.36 -8.67
CA THR A 27 -10.71 35.03 -7.89
C THR A 27 -11.04 34.08 -6.73
N LEU A 28 -12.16 34.29 -6.03
CA LEU A 28 -12.61 33.39 -4.97
C LEU A 28 -12.99 32.00 -5.51
N GLN A 29 -13.63 31.94 -6.68
CA GLN A 29 -13.96 30.66 -7.33
C GLN A 29 -12.71 29.93 -7.81
N LEU A 30 -11.74 30.65 -8.40
CA LEU A 30 -10.46 30.08 -8.82
C LEU A 30 -9.68 29.53 -7.62
N ARG A 31 -9.66 30.25 -6.50
CA ARG A 31 -9.03 29.79 -5.26
C ARG A 31 -9.67 28.50 -4.75
N ARG A 32 -11.01 28.44 -4.67
CA ARG A 32 -11.73 27.22 -4.25
C ARG A 32 -11.46 26.03 -5.16
N ALA A 33 -11.45 26.26 -6.47
CA ALA A 33 -11.12 25.22 -7.44
C ALA A 33 -9.68 24.74 -7.29
N SER A 34 -8.73 25.65 -7.04
CA SER A 34 -7.33 25.31 -6.79
C SER A 34 -7.13 24.53 -5.49
N GLU A 35 -7.82 24.89 -4.42
CA GLU A 35 -7.79 24.19 -3.13
C GLU A 35 -8.36 22.77 -3.28
N SER A 36 -9.52 22.63 -3.92
CA SER A 36 -10.14 21.33 -4.20
C SER A 36 -9.26 20.43 -5.09
N LEU A 37 -8.59 21.00 -6.10
CA LEU A 37 -7.65 20.25 -6.94
C LEU A 37 -6.41 19.79 -6.15
N ALA A 38 -5.89 20.64 -5.25
CA ALA A 38 -4.76 20.29 -4.41
C ALA A 38 -5.12 19.13 -3.46
N GLU A 39 -6.28 19.19 -2.81
CA GLU A 39 -6.79 18.12 -1.95
C GLU A 39 -6.98 16.80 -2.71
N ALA A 40 -7.58 16.85 -3.91
CA ALA A 40 -7.75 15.67 -4.75
C ALA A 40 -6.40 15.06 -5.20
N THR A 41 -5.40 15.91 -5.45
CA THR A 41 -4.05 15.45 -5.82
C THR A 41 -3.36 14.76 -4.65
N ILE A 42 -3.44 15.34 -3.46
CA ILE A 42 -2.89 14.74 -2.22
C ILE A 42 -3.57 13.40 -1.95
N SER A 43 -4.91 13.36 -1.99
CA SER A 43 -5.67 12.12 -1.78
C SER A 43 -5.28 11.04 -2.79
N ARG A 44 -5.21 11.38 -4.09
CA ARG A 44 -4.76 10.45 -5.13
C ARG A 44 -3.34 9.93 -4.89
N TYR A 45 -2.43 10.80 -4.44
CA TYR A 45 -1.06 10.42 -4.13
C TYR A 45 -0.98 9.46 -2.94
N GLU A 46 -1.69 9.76 -1.85
CA GLU A 46 -1.79 8.86 -0.70
C GLU A 46 -2.42 7.52 -1.10
N SER A 47 -3.45 7.56 -1.95
CA SER A 47 -4.09 6.35 -2.47
C SER A 47 -3.12 5.47 -3.25
N TYR A 48 -2.33 6.10 -4.12
CA TYR A 48 -1.28 5.42 -4.88
C TYR A 48 -0.24 4.76 -3.97
N LEU A 49 0.26 5.49 -2.95
CA LEU A 49 1.29 4.98 -2.04
C LEU A 49 0.82 3.75 -1.27
N LEU A 50 -0.41 3.76 -0.76
CA LEU A 50 -0.94 2.63 0.01
C LEU A 50 -1.23 1.41 -0.87
N ALA A 51 -1.67 1.61 -2.11
CA ALA A 51 -1.81 0.51 -3.07
C ALA A 51 -0.45 -0.05 -3.49
N ASP A 52 0.56 0.80 -3.66
CA ASP A 52 1.93 0.36 -3.94
C ASP A 52 2.53 -0.41 -2.77
N GLU A 53 2.25 -0.03 -1.52
CA GLU A 53 2.63 -0.81 -0.33
C GLU A 53 2.01 -2.21 -0.33
N MET A 54 0.77 -2.36 -0.80
CA MET A 54 0.15 -3.69 -0.94
C MET A 54 0.90 -4.55 -1.97
N ARG A 55 1.32 -3.95 -3.09
CA ARG A 55 2.17 -4.60 -4.10
C ARG A 55 3.53 -4.99 -3.51
N GLN A 56 4.22 -4.01 -2.92
CA GLN A 56 5.57 -4.14 -2.37
C GLN A 56 5.62 -5.19 -1.26
N SER A 57 4.71 -5.15 -0.29
CA SER A 57 4.67 -6.14 0.79
C SER A 57 4.50 -7.56 0.25
N SER A 58 3.67 -7.75 -0.78
CA SER A 58 3.54 -9.05 -1.44
C SER A 58 4.85 -9.49 -2.13
N ASP A 59 5.57 -8.56 -2.77
CA ASP A 59 6.85 -8.85 -3.43
C ASP A 59 7.96 -9.18 -2.41
N ASP A 60 8.00 -8.45 -1.29
CA ASP A 60 8.94 -8.71 -0.21
C ASP A 60 8.67 -10.05 0.48
N LEU A 61 7.40 -10.42 0.72
CA LEU A 61 7.05 -11.75 1.25
C LEU A 61 7.60 -12.86 0.36
N THR A 62 7.36 -12.78 -0.96
CA THR A 62 7.89 -13.72 -1.95
C THR A 62 9.42 -13.77 -1.91
N ARG A 63 10.08 -12.61 -1.91
CA ARG A 63 11.54 -12.50 -1.87
C ARG A 63 12.11 -13.16 -0.61
N LEU A 64 11.56 -12.84 0.55
CA LEU A 64 12.02 -13.33 1.85
C LEU A 64 11.78 -14.83 2.00
N ALA A 65 10.61 -15.34 1.62
CA ALA A 65 10.31 -16.77 1.65
C ALA A 65 11.26 -17.58 0.74
N ARG A 66 11.50 -17.11 -0.49
CA ARG A 66 12.49 -17.73 -1.39
C ARG A 66 13.90 -17.68 -0.82
N THR A 67 14.29 -16.55 -0.25
CA THR A 67 15.62 -16.37 0.34
C THR A 67 15.82 -17.29 1.55
N TYR A 68 14.80 -17.44 2.40
CA TYR A 68 14.79 -18.38 3.51
C TYR A 68 14.97 -19.83 3.05
N VAL A 69 14.24 -20.24 2.01
CA VAL A 69 14.31 -21.60 1.47
C VAL A 69 15.70 -21.88 0.88
N ILE A 70 16.25 -20.94 0.11
CA ILE A 70 17.57 -21.09 -0.52
C ILE A 70 18.71 -21.01 0.48
N SER A 71 18.59 -20.22 1.55
CA SER A 71 19.63 -20.13 2.59
C SER A 71 19.69 -21.36 3.49
N GLY A 72 18.77 -22.32 3.34
CA GLY A 72 18.64 -23.48 4.20
C GLY A 72 17.99 -23.18 5.55
N GLY A 73 17.25 -22.06 5.66
CA GLY A 73 16.47 -21.71 6.85
C GLY A 73 17.11 -20.67 7.77
N ASP A 74 17.87 -19.71 7.23
CA ASP A 74 18.39 -18.59 8.03
C ASP A 74 17.22 -17.82 8.69
N PRO A 75 17.13 -17.83 10.04
CA PRO A 75 15.96 -17.35 10.79
C PRO A 75 15.69 -15.85 10.60
N LYS A 76 16.67 -15.05 10.15
CA LYS A 76 16.46 -13.62 9.93
C LYS A 76 15.43 -13.35 8.84
N TRP A 77 15.39 -14.17 7.79
CA TRP A 77 14.45 -14.00 6.68
C TRP A 77 13.03 -14.37 7.08
N GLU A 78 12.88 -15.42 7.87
CA GLU A 78 11.59 -15.82 8.44
C GLU A 78 11.07 -14.75 9.40
N LYS A 79 11.94 -14.21 10.25
CA LYS A 79 11.58 -13.10 11.14
C LYS A 79 11.06 -11.89 10.35
N GLN A 80 11.81 -11.42 9.35
CA GLN A 80 11.39 -10.29 8.52
C GLN A 80 10.08 -10.58 7.78
N TYR A 81 9.91 -11.81 7.27
CA TYR A 81 8.68 -12.23 6.60
C TYR A 81 7.45 -12.09 7.51
N PHE A 82 7.53 -12.58 8.74
CA PHE A 82 6.43 -12.44 9.69
C PHE A 82 6.24 -11.00 10.19
N GLU A 83 7.31 -10.22 10.32
CA GLU A 83 7.19 -8.78 10.63
C GLU A 83 6.41 -8.01 9.55
N ILE A 84 6.59 -8.33 8.26
CA ILE A 84 5.77 -7.75 7.19
C ILE A 84 4.29 -8.07 7.37
N LEU A 85 3.97 -9.33 7.68
CA LEU A 85 2.58 -9.75 7.89
C LEU A 85 1.98 -9.04 9.10
N ASP A 86 2.73 -8.92 10.18
CA ASP A 86 2.28 -8.23 11.40
C ASP A 86 2.08 -6.73 11.17
N ILE A 87 2.95 -6.07 10.39
CA ILE A 87 2.77 -4.67 9.99
C ILE A 87 1.51 -4.53 9.11
N ARG A 88 1.36 -5.38 8.09
CA ARG A 88 0.21 -5.33 7.17
C ARG A 88 -1.12 -5.53 7.87
N ASN A 89 -1.14 -6.37 8.91
CA ASN A 89 -2.32 -6.67 9.73
C ASN A 89 -2.48 -5.71 10.93
N GLY A 90 -1.62 -4.71 11.09
CA GLY A 90 -1.71 -3.71 12.16
C GLY A 90 -1.33 -4.21 13.55
N VAL A 91 -0.66 -5.37 13.66
CA VAL A 91 -0.13 -5.92 14.91
C VAL A 91 1.13 -5.17 15.31
N LEU A 92 2.03 -4.92 14.35
CA LEU A 92 3.24 -4.12 14.54
C LEU A 92 3.08 -2.73 13.92
N PRO A 93 3.74 -1.71 14.50
CA PRO A 93 3.76 -0.38 13.92
C PRO A 93 4.51 -0.39 12.59
N ARG A 94 3.94 0.28 11.58
CA ARG A 94 4.58 0.47 10.28
C ARG A 94 5.75 1.46 10.38
N PRO A 95 6.81 1.33 9.58
CA PRO A 95 7.82 2.37 9.42
C PRO A 95 7.23 3.65 8.80
N VAL A 96 7.80 4.80 9.13
CA VAL A 96 7.50 6.04 8.40
C VAL A 96 8.02 5.91 6.97
N HIS A 97 7.22 6.34 5.99
CA HIS A 97 7.54 6.22 4.57
C HIS A 97 7.87 4.79 4.12
N TYR A 98 7.02 3.84 4.54
CA TYR A 98 7.22 2.40 4.36
C TYR A 98 7.28 1.96 2.89
N GLU A 99 6.67 2.73 1.98
CA GLU A 99 6.74 2.56 0.52
C GLU A 99 8.17 2.58 -0.06
N ASN A 100 9.16 2.99 0.74
CA ASN A 100 10.56 3.05 0.32
C ASN A 100 11.31 1.72 0.58
N ILE A 101 12.62 1.74 0.34
CA ILE A 101 13.57 0.61 0.47
C ILE A 101 13.85 0.15 1.92
N TYR A 102 12.83 0.07 2.79
CA TYR A 102 12.96 -0.30 4.20
C TYR A 102 13.60 -1.69 4.38
N TRP A 103 13.06 -2.71 3.71
CA TRP A 103 13.52 -4.09 3.90
C TRP A 103 14.91 -4.38 3.36
N ASP A 104 15.41 -3.59 2.42
CA ASP A 104 16.79 -3.70 1.92
C ASP A 104 17.80 -3.32 3.01
N PHE A 105 17.51 -2.26 3.79
CA PHE A 105 18.34 -1.86 4.93
C PHE A 105 18.28 -2.89 6.06
N VAL A 106 17.09 -3.43 6.36
CA VAL A 106 16.94 -4.48 7.38
C VAL A 106 17.66 -5.76 6.97
N ALA A 107 17.62 -6.12 5.68
CA ALA A 107 18.39 -7.23 5.13
C ALA A 107 19.92 -7.02 5.24
N ALA A 108 20.38 -5.77 5.16
CA ALA A 108 21.79 -5.38 5.34
C ALA A 108 22.23 -5.25 6.81
N GLY A 109 21.32 -5.43 7.77
CA GLY A 109 21.61 -5.43 9.20
C GLY A 109 21.26 -4.14 9.95
N ASP A 110 20.73 -3.12 9.27
CA ASP A 110 20.14 -1.96 9.93
C ASP A 110 18.70 -2.29 10.36
N LEU A 111 18.53 -2.68 11.62
CA LEU A 111 17.26 -3.21 12.14
C LEU A 111 16.18 -2.15 12.38
N ASN A 112 16.52 -0.86 12.33
CA ASN A 112 15.56 0.21 12.56
C ASN A 112 15.92 1.44 11.71
N PRO A 113 15.92 1.31 10.37
CA PRO A 113 16.43 2.33 9.46
C PRO A 113 15.53 3.57 9.44
N ARG A 114 14.30 3.47 9.97
CA ARG A 114 13.31 4.54 10.03
C ARG A 114 12.54 4.49 11.35
N PRO A 115 12.04 5.65 11.83
CA PRO A 115 11.11 5.68 12.95
C PRO A 115 9.84 4.87 12.66
N LYS A 116 9.20 4.43 13.74
CA LYS A 116 7.92 3.73 13.72
C LYS A 116 6.78 4.73 13.79
N ASP A 117 5.70 4.44 13.08
CA ASP A 117 4.43 5.17 13.07
C ASP A 117 3.35 4.35 13.82
N LYS A 118 2.07 4.56 13.51
CA LYS A 118 0.93 3.87 14.09
C LYS A 118 0.88 2.39 13.70
N ALA A 119 0.49 1.54 14.65
CA ALA A 119 0.05 0.17 14.37
C ALA A 119 -1.41 0.21 13.87
N ILE A 120 -1.59 0.04 12.57
CA ILE A 120 -2.88 0.04 11.88
C ILE A 120 -2.80 -0.88 10.68
N ALA A 121 -3.85 -1.67 10.44
CA ALA A 121 -3.90 -2.54 9.28
C ALA A 121 -3.94 -1.71 7.99
N LEU A 122 -3.27 -2.18 6.94
CA LEU A 122 -3.15 -1.43 5.68
C LEU A 122 -4.52 -1.03 5.10
N LEU A 123 -5.49 -1.96 5.09
CA LEU A 123 -6.85 -1.68 4.62
C LEU A 123 -7.60 -0.68 5.52
N ASP A 124 -7.32 -0.65 6.81
CA ASP A 124 -7.95 0.32 7.73
C ASP A 124 -7.33 1.71 7.56
N LEU A 125 -6.03 1.79 7.26
CA LEU A 125 -5.40 3.05 6.90
C LEU A 125 -5.98 3.61 5.59
N MET A 126 -6.24 2.77 4.59
CA MET A 126 -6.91 3.18 3.35
C MET A 126 -8.32 3.73 3.61
N LYS A 127 -9.08 3.12 4.55
CA LYS A 127 -10.37 3.65 4.99
C LYS A 127 -10.22 5.01 5.67
N GLU A 128 -9.25 5.18 6.57
CA GLU A 128 -8.96 6.47 7.23
C GLU A 128 -8.59 7.56 6.21
N LYS A 129 -7.99 7.19 5.07
CA LYS A 129 -7.64 8.09 3.96
C LYS A 129 -8.77 8.35 2.95
N GLY A 130 -9.97 7.82 3.20
CA GLY A 130 -11.16 8.16 2.41
C GLY A 130 -11.29 7.40 1.09
N PHE A 131 -10.67 6.23 0.96
CA PHE A 131 -10.85 5.38 -0.21
C PHE A 131 -12.32 5.03 -0.43
N SER A 132 -12.73 4.98 -1.69
CA SER A 132 -14.05 4.50 -2.06
C SER A 132 -14.22 3.01 -1.77
N GLN A 133 -15.46 2.56 -1.63
CA GLN A 133 -15.75 1.13 -1.42
C GLN A 133 -15.27 0.24 -2.57
N LEU A 134 -15.25 0.77 -3.80
CA LEU A 134 -14.77 0.03 -4.98
C LEU A 134 -13.25 -0.17 -4.93
N GLU A 135 -12.51 0.88 -4.59
CA GLU A 135 -11.06 0.85 -4.38
C GLU A 135 -10.67 -0.11 -3.26
N LEU A 136 -11.33 0.00 -2.10
CA LEU A 136 -11.10 -0.89 -0.97
C LEU A 136 -11.37 -2.35 -1.32
N LYS A 137 -12.43 -2.63 -2.08
CA LYS A 137 -12.77 -3.99 -2.50
C LYS A 137 -11.67 -4.63 -3.36
N LYS A 138 -11.02 -3.85 -4.24
CA LYS A 138 -9.90 -4.35 -5.05
C LYS A 138 -8.70 -4.73 -4.19
N LEU A 139 -8.35 -3.87 -3.23
CA LEU A 139 -7.19 -4.12 -2.37
C LEU A 139 -7.47 -5.22 -1.33
N ASP A 140 -8.72 -5.37 -0.91
CA ASP A 140 -9.17 -6.49 -0.09
C ASP A 140 -9.09 -7.82 -0.85
N GLU A 141 -9.56 -7.86 -2.11
CA GLU A 141 -9.39 -9.02 -3.00
C GLU A 141 -7.90 -9.37 -3.18
N ALA A 142 -7.03 -8.37 -3.38
CA ALA A 142 -5.59 -8.58 -3.45
C ALA A 142 -5.04 -9.20 -2.15
N LYS A 143 -5.52 -8.73 -0.99
CA LYS A 143 -5.12 -9.23 0.33
C LYS A 143 -5.54 -10.67 0.53
N GLU A 144 -6.79 -11.03 0.23
CA GLU A 144 -7.27 -12.40 0.37
C GLU A 144 -6.46 -13.38 -0.47
N ILE A 145 -6.16 -13.03 -1.73
CA ILE A 145 -5.34 -13.86 -2.62
C ILE A 145 -3.90 -13.93 -2.08
N SER A 146 -3.35 -12.83 -1.56
CA SER A 146 -2.02 -12.84 -0.94
C SER A 146 -1.96 -13.70 0.32
N ASP A 147 -2.99 -13.67 1.16
CA ASP A 147 -3.06 -14.49 2.37
C ASP A 147 -3.18 -15.99 2.03
N ALA A 148 -3.76 -16.33 0.88
CA ALA A 148 -3.72 -17.69 0.35
C ALA A 148 -2.30 -18.10 -0.08
N LEU A 149 -1.54 -17.23 -0.76
CA LEU A 149 -0.15 -17.50 -1.14
C LEU A 149 0.77 -17.64 0.10
N VAL A 150 0.53 -16.82 1.14
CA VAL A 150 1.25 -16.90 2.43
C VAL A 150 1.18 -18.30 3.04
N LYS A 151 0.08 -19.04 2.85
CA LYS A 151 -0.01 -20.44 3.32
C LYS A 151 1.00 -21.33 2.60
N THR A 152 1.10 -21.22 1.28
CA THR A 152 2.07 -21.96 0.46
C THR A 152 3.50 -21.61 0.87
N GLU A 153 3.80 -20.33 1.06
CA GLU A 153 5.11 -19.84 1.50
C GLU A 153 5.47 -20.38 2.89
N THR A 154 4.51 -20.36 3.82
CA THR A 154 4.67 -20.90 5.18
C THR A 154 4.88 -22.42 5.15
N ILE A 155 4.21 -23.15 4.26
CA ILE A 155 4.44 -24.59 4.06
C ILE A 155 5.88 -24.83 3.62
N ALA A 156 6.37 -24.12 2.59
CA ALA A 156 7.73 -24.25 2.11
C ALA A 156 8.77 -23.94 3.22
N MET A 157 8.55 -22.88 3.99
CA MET A 157 9.42 -22.52 5.11
C MET A 157 9.41 -23.59 6.22
N ASN A 158 8.27 -24.23 6.49
CA ASN A 158 8.21 -25.31 7.46
C ASN A 158 8.83 -26.62 6.95
N MET A 159 8.76 -26.91 5.65
CA MET A 159 9.47 -28.06 5.04
C MET A 159 10.98 -27.97 5.25
N VAL A 160 11.57 -26.77 5.16
CA VAL A 160 12.99 -26.50 5.46
C VAL A 160 13.33 -26.83 6.91
N LYS A 161 12.38 -26.64 7.84
CA LYS A 161 12.51 -27.00 9.26
C LYS A 161 12.19 -28.48 9.55
N GLY A 162 11.78 -29.26 8.55
CA GLY A 162 11.27 -30.61 8.74
C GLY A 162 9.94 -30.68 9.48
N LEU A 163 9.17 -29.59 9.47
CA LEU A 163 7.86 -29.47 10.11
C LEU A 163 6.74 -29.59 9.07
N TYR A 164 5.75 -30.42 9.37
CA TYR A 164 4.63 -30.72 8.49
C TYR A 164 3.30 -30.57 9.23
N VAL A 165 2.27 -30.29 8.44
CA VAL A 165 0.90 -30.09 8.89
C VAL A 165 0.31 -31.39 9.45
N ASP A 166 -0.29 -31.32 10.63
CA ASP A 166 -1.06 -32.41 11.25
C ASP A 166 -2.54 -32.41 10.82
N SER A 167 -3.32 -33.32 11.39
CA SER A 167 -4.77 -33.42 11.13
C SER A 167 -5.56 -32.18 11.56
N GLU A 168 -4.99 -31.29 12.38
CA GLU A 168 -5.61 -30.04 12.85
C GLU A 168 -5.12 -28.81 12.06
N GLY A 169 -4.24 -28.98 11.08
CA GLY A 169 -3.70 -27.86 10.30
C GLY A 169 -2.45 -27.20 10.93
N LYS A 170 -1.86 -27.77 11.99
CA LYS A 170 -0.71 -27.19 12.70
C LYS A 170 0.60 -27.89 12.29
N PHE A 171 1.70 -27.14 12.27
CA PHE A 171 3.03 -27.67 11.91
C PHE A 171 3.70 -28.41 13.08
N THR A 172 3.13 -29.54 13.50
CA THR A 172 3.62 -30.32 14.66
C THR A 172 4.34 -31.61 14.28
N ILE A 173 4.11 -32.13 13.06
CA ILE A 173 4.72 -33.38 12.60
C ILE A 173 6.17 -33.11 12.21
N LYS A 174 7.11 -33.82 12.85
CA LYS A 174 8.54 -33.75 12.51
C LYS A 174 8.95 -34.87 11.57
N LYS A 175 9.58 -34.53 10.45
CA LYS A 175 10.23 -35.46 9.51
C LYS A 175 11.57 -34.89 9.05
N THR A 176 12.28 -35.62 8.21
CA THR A 176 13.47 -35.10 7.52
C THR A 176 13.08 -33.86 6.70
N PRO A 177 13.82 -32.74 6.78
CA PRO A 177 13.60 -31.58 5.93
C PRO A 177 13.61 -31.91 4.44
N ASP A 178 12.69 -31.31 3.69
CA ASP A 178 12.57 -31.50 2.23
C ASP A 178 12.86 -30.19 1.49
N PHE A 179 14.14 -29.95 1.23
CA PHE A 179 14.61 -28.73 0.56
C PHE A 179 14.28 -28.69 -0.93
N GLU A 180 14.19 -29.84 -1.59
CA GLU A 180 13.86 -29.91 -3.03
C GLU A 180 12.39 -29.54 -3.23
N GLU A 181 11.49 -30.11 -2.42
CA GLU A 181 10.07 -29.78 -2.49
C GLU A 181 9.79 -28.34 -2.07
N ALA A 182 10.46 -27.84 -1.01
CA ALA A 182 10.34 -26.43 -0.62
C ALA A 182 10.74 -25.48 -1.75
N ARG A 183 11.84 -25.77 -2.46
CA ARG A 183 12.27 -25.00 -3.64
C ARG A 183 11.26 -25.13 -4.78
N ARG A 184 10.79 -26.34 -5.08
CA ARG A 184 9.79 -26.57 -6.13
C ARG A 184 8.51 -25.79 -5.87
N LEU A 185 8.02 -25.80 -4.63
CA LEU A 185 6.79 -25.12 -4.24
C LEU A 185 6.87 -23.59 -4.42
N MET A 186 8.04 -23.00 -4.18
CA MET A 186 8.28 -21.56 -4.30
C MET A 186 8.54 -21.07 -5.74
N HIS A 187 8.76 -21.99 -6.68
CA HIS A 187 9.20 -21.67 -8.05
C HIS A 187 8.37 -22.34 -9.16
N ASN A 188 7.35 -23.13 -8.82
CA ASN A 188 6.50 -23.76 -9.81
C ASN A 188 5.54 -22.76 -10.50
N ASP A 189 4.94 -23.19 -11.60
CA ASP A 189 4.02 -22.35 -12.38
C ASP A 189 2.80 -21.90 -11.59
N GLU A 190 2.27 -22.75 -10.70
CA GLU A 190 1.13 -22.40 -9.85
C GLU A 190 1.43 -21.22 -8.93
N TYR A 191 2.64 -21.18 -8.36
CA TYR A 191 3.11 -20.06 -7.55
C TYR A 191 3.11 -18.77 -8.36
N HIS A 192 3.66 -18.81 -9.60
CA HIS A 192 3.68 -17.65 -10.49
C HIS A 192 2.28 -17.20 -10.93
N ILE A 193 1.38 -18.15 -11.20
CA ILE A 193 -0.04 -17.88 -11.50
C ILE A 193 -0.72 -17.20 -10.32
N ASN A 194 -0.53 -17.70 -9.10
CA ASN A 194 -1.11 -17.09 -7.90
C ASN A 194 -0.53 -15.70 -7.65
N LYS A 195 0.76 -15.49 -7.88
CA LYS A 195 1.36 -14.16 -7.80
C LYS A 195 0.74 -13.18 -8.79
N ALA A 196 0.51 -13.59 -10.05
CA ALA A 196 -0.18 -12.76 -11.03
C ALA A 196 -1.63 -12.44 -10.62
N LYS A 197 -2.35 -13.38 -9.99
CA LYS A 197 -3.71 -13.13 -9.46
C LYS A 197 -3.72 -12.06 -8.37
N ILE A 198 -2.70 -12.00 -7.51
CA ILE A 198 -2.57 -10.93 -6.49
C ILE A 198 -2.40 -9.57 -7.17
N MET A 199 -1.59 -9.52 -8.23
CA MET A 199 -1.26 -8.26 -8.90
C MET A 199 -2.38 -7.72 -9.79
N LYS A 200 -3.29 -8.58 -10.25
CA LYS A 200 -4.41 -8.15 -11.09
C LYS A 200 -5.30 -7.08 -10.43
N PRO A 201 -5.89 -7.29 -9.23
CA PRO A 201 -6.73 -6.27 -8.60
C PRO A 201 -5.94 -5.02 -8.20
N VAL A 202 -4.65 -5.15 -7.88
CA VAL A 202 -3.76 -3.99 -7.64
C VAL A 202 -3.53 -3.19 -8.93
N SER A 203 -3.36 -3.87 -10.07
CA SER A 203 -3.24 -3.21 -11.37
C SER A 203 -4.54 -2.53 -11.81
N GLU A 204 -5.70 -3.08 -11.43
CA GLU A 204 -7.01 -2.51 -11.73
C GLU A 204 -7.40 -1.35 -10.78
N PHE A 205 -6.62 -1.13 -9.73
CA PHE A 205 -6.77 0.01 -8.82
C PHE A 205 -6.17 1.31 -9.40
N PHE A 206 -5.05 1.20 -10.13
CA PHE A 206 -4.37 2.34 -10.75
C PHE A 206 -5.08 2.83 -12.03
#